data_AF-A0A6G7PU50-F1
#
_entry.id   AF-A0A6G7PU50-F1
#
_cell.length_a   1.000
_cell.length_b   1.000
_cell.length_c   1.000
_cell.angle_alpha   90.00
_cell.angle_beta   90.00
_cell.angle_gamma   90.00
#
_symmetry.space_group_name_H-M   'P 1'
#
loop_
_entity.id
_entity.type
_entity.pdbx_description
1 polymer ?
#
loop_
_entity_poly.entity_id
_entity_poly.type
_entity_poly.pdbx_seq_one_letter_code
_entity_poly.pdbx_strand_id
1 'polypeptide(L)'
;MRKGLLLTVLSLILLGVGACGPRSVTVIKSDCPYGPRGRGEQWAFMGSQKESLIVNQLCGAGDLEKILAASRLPVEKKDQIYLAVCSPEASPQRFYKLYRSLSLEERLDLKKAFKKFGYYLNEYG
;
A
#
# COMPACT_ATOMS: atom_id res chain seq x y z
N MET A 1 -7.79 40.29 -35.73
CA MET A 1 -7.98 38.83 -35.87
C MET A 1 -6.87 38.03 -35.14
N ARG A 2 -6.71 38.16 -33.81
CA ARG A 2 -5.62 37.49 -33.05
C ARG A 2 -6.04 36.88 -31.69
N LYS A 3 -7.34 36.80 -31.39
CA LYS A 3 -7.84 36.23 -30.12
C LYS A 3 -8.19 34.74 -30.21
N GLY A 4 -8.36 34.19 -31.41
CA GLY A 4 -8.77 32.79 -31.61
C GLY A 4 -7.66 31.75 -31.42
N LEU A 5 -6.40 32.11 -31.64
CA LEU A 5 -5.28 31.16 -31.60
C LEU A 5 -4.80 30.85 -30.16
N LEU A 6 -5.03 31.77 -29.21
CA LEU A 6 -4.56 31.61 -27.83
C LEU A 6 -5.42 30.62 -27.02
N LEU A 7 -6.71 30.52 -27.34
CA LEU A 7 -7.65 29.63 -26.65
C LEU A 7 -7.44 28.15 -27.02
N THR A 8 -7.02 27.86 -28.25
CA THR A 8 -6.81 26.48 -28.71
C THR A 8 -5.55 25.84 -28.11
N VAL A 9 -4.49 26.64 -27.88
CA VAL A 9 -3.26 26.16 -27.24
C VAL A 9 -3.46 25.88 -25.75
N LEU A 10 -4.33 26.64 -25.07
CA LEU A 10 -4.64 26.43 -23.65
C LEU A 10 -5.44 25.13 -23.40
N SER A 11 -6.37 24.77 -24.31
CA SER A 11 -7.12 23.50 -24.21
C SER A 11 -6.27 22.25 -24.43
N LEU A 12 -5.19 22.34 -25.20
CA LEU A 12 -4.27 21.20 -25.43
C LEU A 12 -3.35 20.91 -24.24
N ILE A 13 -3.06 21.89 -23.38
CA ILE A 13 -2.25 21.71 -22.17
C ILE A 13 -3.06 21.02 -21.06
N LEU A 14 -4.38 21.23 -21.00
CA LEU A 14 -5.26 20.59 -20.01
C LEU A 14 -5.59 19.11 -20.30
N LEU A 15 -5.37 18.64 -21.53
CA LEU A 15 -5.57 17.23 -21.93
C LEU A 15 -4.30 16.37 -21.82
N GLY A 16 -3.14 16.98 -21.51
CA GLY A 16 -1.85 16.31 -21.41
C GLY A 16 -1.50 15.75 -20.02
N VAL A 17 -2.35 15.94 -19.02
CA VAL A 17 -2.17 15.34 -17.69
C VAL A 17 -2.60 13.88 -17.78
N GLY A 18 -1.70 13.04 -18.30
CA GLY A 18 -1.87 11.59 -18.33
C GLY A 18 -2.31 11.11 -16.95
N ALA A 19 -3.36 10.30 -16.95
CA ALA A 19 -3.94 9.67 -15.76
C ALA A 19 -2.92 8.72 -15.11
N CYS A 20 -1.93 9.26 -14.41
CA CYS A 20 -1.10 8.50 -13.49
C CYS A 20 -1.92 8.25 -12.23
N GLY A 21 -2.59 7.10 -12.17
CA GLY A 21 -3.20 6.62 -10.93
C GLY A 21 -2.16 6.54 -9.81
N PRO A 22 -2.55 6.78 -8.55
CA PRO A 22 -1.63 6.67 -7.43
C PRO A 22 -1.14 5.22 -7.27
N ARG A 23 0.18 5.03 -7.31
CA ARG A 23 0.81 3.72 -7.07
C ARG A 23 0.80 3.39 -5.57
N SER A 24 0.52 2.14 -5.24
CA SER A 24 0.45 1.67 -3.86
C SER A 24 0.71 0.17 -3.76
N VAL A 25 0.69 -0.34 -2.52
CA VAL A 25 0.64 -1.78 -2.25
C VAL A 25 -0.64 -2.03 -1.45
N THR A 26 -1.44 -2.97 -1.89
CA THR A 26 -2.63 -3.43 -1.16
C THR A 26 -2.34 -4.70 -0.39
N VAL A 27 -3.10 -4.91 0.67
CA VAL A 27 -3.09 -6.12 1.48
C VAL A 27 -4.50 -6.70 1.54
N ILE A 28 -4.61 -8.02 1.38
CA ILE A 28 -5.86 -8.78 1.43
C ILE A 28 -5.70 -9.88 2.49
N LYS A 29 -6.73 -10.15 3.29
CA LYS A 29 -6.73 -11.22 4.29
C LYS A 29 -7.43 -12.49 3.76
N SER A 30 -6.74 -13.63 3.86
CA SER A 30 -7.02 -14.91 3.18
C SER A 30 -8.24 -15.66 3.71
N ASP A 31 -8.53 -15.49 4.99
CA ASP A 31 -9.56 -16.17 5.77
C ASP A 31 -10.97 -15.65 5.49
N CYS A 32 -11.15 -14.90 4.39
CA CYS A 32 -12.43 -14.44 3.87
C CYS A 32 -12.50 -14.55 2.33
N PRO A 33 -12.49 -15.76 1.73
CA PRO A 33 -12.67 -15.92 0.28
C PRO A 33 -14.09 -15.51 -0.19
N TYR A 34 -15.06 -15.51 0.73
CA TYR A 34 -16.42 -14.98 0.58
C TYR A 34 -16.88 -14.44 1.94
N GLY A 35 -16.20 -13.41 2.46
CA GLY A 35 -16.36 -12.96 3.85
C GLY A 35 -17.83 -12.84 4.30
N PRO A 36 -18.11 -12.91 5.62
CA PRO A 36 -19.47 -12.81 6.14
C PRO A 36 -20.14 -11.60 5.50
N ARG A 37 -21.25 -11.83 4.79
CA ARG A 37 -22.07 -10.78 4.16
C ARG A 37 -22.29 -9.69 5.22
N GLY A 38 -21.55 -8.58 5.12
CA GLY A 38 -21.99 -7.34 5.74
C GLY A 38 -21.02 -6.46 6.54
N ARG A 39 -19.78 -6.81 6.94
CA ARG A 39 -19.00 -5.86 7.79
C ARG A 39 -17.48 -5.88 7.57
N GLY A 40 -16.97 -5.02 6.68
CA GLY A 40 -15.55 -4.61 6.61
C GLY A 40 -14.89 -4.73 5.23
N GLU A 41 -14.05 -3.76 4.85
CA GLU A 41 -13.21 -3.83 3.65
C GLU A 41 -12.23 -5.02 3.77
N GLN A 42 -12.29 -5.96 2.82
CA GLN A 42 -11.46 -7.18 2.76
C GLN A 42 -10.07 -6.93 2.19
N TRP A 43 -9.79 -5.69 1.85
CA TRP A 43 -8.51 -5.22 1.37
C TRP A 43 -8.26 -3.83 1.93
N ALA A 44 -6.99 -3.46 2.06
CA ALA A 44 -6.60 -2.11 2.45
C ALA A 44 -5.33 -1.71 1.70
N PHE A 45 -5.11 -0.41 1.52
CA PHE A 45 -3.81 0.10 1.13
C PHE A 45 -2.87 0.02 2.35
N MET A 46 -1.68 -0.54 2.16
CA MET A 46 -0.64 -0.54 3.20
C MET A 46 -0.27 0.91 3.54
N GLY A 47 -0.21 1.25 4.82
CA GLY A 47 0.01 2.64 5.26
C GLY A 47 -1.21 3.55 5.15
N SER A 48 -2.39 3.00 4.86
CA SER A 48 -3.65 3.75 4.98
C SER A 48 -3.93 4.11 6.43
N GLN A 49 -4.26 5.38 6.68
CA GLN A 49 -4.78 5.85 7.98
C GLN A 49 -6.30 5.66 8.11
N LYS A 50 -6.99 5.31 7.02
CA LYS A 50 -8.42 5.00 7.08
C LYS A 50 -8.62 3.74 7.91
N GLU A 51 -9.44 3.86 8.96
CA GLU A 51 -9.82 2.73 9.80
C GLU A 51 -10.47 1.62 8.96
N SER A 52 -9.95 0.41 9.11
CA SER A 52 -10.51 -0.79 8.52
C SER A 52 -10.18 -1.98 9.41
N LEU A 53 -10.91 -3.08 9.24
CA LEU A 53 -10.62 -4.31 9.98
C LEU A 53 -9.18 -4.77 9.77
N ILE A 54 -8.65 -4.66 8.55
CA ILE A 54 -7.29 -5.07 8.23
C ILE A 54 -6.26 -4.15 8.87
N VAL A 55 -6.46 -2.83 8.81
CA VAL A 55 -5.56 -1.87 9.47
C VAL A 55 -5.54 -2.09 10.98
N ASN A 56 -6.70 -2.33 11.60
CA ASN A 56 -6.79 -2.61 13.03
C ASN A 56 -6.11 -3.94 13.42
N GLN A 57 -6.19 -4.96 12.58
CA GLN A 57 -5.47 -6.22 12.84
C GLN A 57 -3.96 -6.07 12.67
N LEU A 58 -3.52 -5.43 11.58
CA LEU A 58 -2.10 -5.22 11.32
C LEU A 58 -1.44 -4.34 12.40
N CYS A 59 -2.07 -3.23 12.75
CA CYS A 59 -1.48 -2.23 13.64
C CYS A 59 -1.99 -2.35 15.09
N GLY A 60 -3.30 -2.41 15.29
CA GLY A 60 -3.90 -2.47 16.62
C GLY A 60 -3.69 -3.81 17.33
N ALA A 61 -3.77 -4.93 16.62
CA ALA A 61 -3.55 -6.28 17.17
C ALA A 61 -2.08 -6.76 17.05
N GLY A 62 -1.21 -5.93 16.48
CA GLY A 62 0.23 -6.20 16.34
C GLY A 62 0.58 -7.30 15.33
N ASP A 63 -0.30 -7.62 14.37
CA ASP A 63 0.02 -8.66 13.38
C ASP A 63 1.17 -8.26 12.46
N LEU A 64 1.34 -6.96 12.17
CA LEU A 64 2.47 -6.47 11.38
C LEU A 64 3.81 -6.77 12.07
N GLU A 65 3.91 -6.59 13.38
CA GLU A 65 5.14 -6.87 14.13
C GLU A 65 5.50 -8.35 14.07
N LYS A 66 4.51 -9.22 14.23
CA LYS A 66 4.70 -10.69 14.11
C LYS A 66 5.15 -11.07 12.70
N ILE A 67 4.56 -10.47 11.68
CA ILE A 67 4.94 -10.68 10.27
C ILE A 67 6.39 -10.22 10.04
N LEU A 68 6.75 -9.03 10.50
CA LEU A 68 8.09 -8.48 10.38
C LEU A 68 9.12 -9.32 11.14
N ALA A 69 8.79 -9.78 12.35
CA ALA A 69 9.64 -10.67 13.14
C ALA A 69 9.90 -12.00 12.40
N ALA A 70 8.90 -12.54 11.68
CA ALA A 70 9.03 -13.75 10.89
C ALA A 70 9.77 -13.56 9.54
N SER A 71 9.96 -12.33 9.08
CA SER A 71 10.76 -12.02 7.89
C SER A 71 12.26 -12.00 8.21
N ARG A 72 13.08 -12.25 7.20
CA ARG A 72 14.55 -12.20 7.24
C ARG A 72 15.10 -10.82 6.87
N LEU A 73 14.25 -9.78 6.85
CA LEU A 73 14.68 -8.41 6.60
C LEU A 73 15.67 -7.94 7.70
N PRO A 74 16.60 -7.02 7.36
CA PRO A 74 17.35 -6.26 8.36
C PRO A 74 16.42 -5.50 9.31
N VAL A 75 16.85 -5.32 10.57
CA VAL A 75 16.04 -4.67 11.62
C VAL A 75 15.64 -3.25 11.19
N GLU A 76 16.56 -2.50 10.59
CA GLU A 76 16.34 -1.13 10.14
C GLU A 76 15.21 -1.06 9.10
N LYS A 77 15.11 -2.07 8.21
CA LYS A 77 14.04 -2.16 7.22
C LYS A 77 12.71 -2.55 7.86
N LYS A 78 12.72 -3.41 8.87
CA LYS A 78 11.51 -3.76 9.64
C LYS A 78 10.94 -2.52 10.32
N ASP A 79 11.78 -1.75 10.99
CA ASP A 79 11.37 -0.52 11.69
C ASP A 79 10.81 0.51 10.70
N GLN A 80 11.49 0.71 9.57
CA GLN A 80 10.99 1.61 8.52
C GLN A 80 9.64 1.15 7.94
N ILE A 81 9.45 -0.17 7.76
CA ILE A 81 8.16 -0.71 7.30
C ILE A 81 7.08 -0.45 8.35
N TYR A 82 7.37 -0.74 9.63
CA TYR A 82 6.42 -0.51 10.71
C TYR A 82 6.01 0.97 10.77
N LEU A 83 6.98 1.89 10.73
CA LEU A 83 6.71 3.32 10.72
C LEU A 83 5.89 3.76 9.49
N ALA A 84 6.18 3.21 8.32
CA ALA A 84 5.43 3.54 7.10
C ALA A 84 3.98 3.01 7.09
N VAL A 85 3.65 2.05 7.97
CA VAL A 85 2.34 1.37 7.98
C VAL A 85 1.49 1.70 9.20
N CYS A 86 2.07 1.74 10.41
CA CYS A 86 1.33 1.79 11.68
C CYS A 86 1.63 3.01 12.54
N SER A 87 2.51 3.92 12.12
CA SER A 87 2.78 5.16 12.87
C SER A 87 1.80 6.29 12.50
N PRO A 88 1.76 7.40 13.28
CA PRO A 88 1.05 8.61 12.87
C PRO A 88 1.48 9.18 11.51
N GLU A 89 2.67 8.82 11.03
CA GLU A 89 3.21 9.21 9.72
C GLU A 89 2.96 8.16 8.62
N ALA A 90 2.09 7.17 8.87
CA ALA A 90 1.74 6.14 7.91
C ALA A 90 1.18 6.76 6.61
N SER A 91 1.64 6.25 5.47
CA SER A 91 1.22 6.73 4.15
C SER A 91 1.37 5.63 3.10
N PRO A 92 0.38 5.42 2.22
CA PRO A 92 0.50 4.47 1.11
C PRO A 92 1.67 4.73 0.18
N GLN A 93 1.94 6.01 -0.10
CA GLN A 93 3.05 6.41 -0.97
C GLN A 93 4.41 6.17 -0.30
N ARG A 94 4.52 6.43 1.01
CA ARG A 94 5.74 6.15 1.78
C ARG A 94 6.04 4.66 1.79
N PHE A 95 5.04 3.84 2.12
CA PHE A 95 5.20 2.39 2.11
C PHE A 95 5.54 1.88 0.70
N TYR A 96 4.87 2.36 -0.34
CA TYR A 96 5.16 1.97 -1.72
C TYR A 96 6.62 2.25 -2.11
N LYS A 97 7.13 3.45 -1.82
CA LYS A 97 8.54 3.81 -2.10
C LYS A 97 9.51 2.90 -1.36
N LEU A 98 9.26 2.67 -0.06
CA LEU A 98 10.08 1.77 0.75
C LEU A 98 10.05 0.34 0.21
N TYR A 99 8.86 -0.19 -0.06
CA TYR A 99 8.67 -1.52 -0.61
C TYR A 99 9.38 -1.69 -1.96
N ARG A 100 9.37 -0.67 -2.83
CA ARG A 100 10.10 -0.67 -4.12
C ARG A 100 11.62 -0.54 -3.98
N SER A 101 12.11 -0.01 -2.86
CA SER A 101 13.55 0.06 -2.57
C SER A 101 14.13 -1.26 -2.08
N LEU A 102 13.27 -2.21 -1.66
CA LEU A 102 13.69 -3.56 -1.28
C LEU A 102 14.21 -4.33 -2.51
N SER A 103 15.19 -5.19 -2.28
CA SER A 103 15.64 -6.14 -3.30
C SER A 103 14.50 -7.10 -3.68
N LEU A 104 14.65 -7.80 -4.80
CA LEU A 104 13.68 -8.82 -5.18
C LEU A 104 13.54 -9.91 -4.10
N GLU A 105 14.66 -10.38 -3.54
CA GLU A 105 14.68 -11.39 -2.49
C GLU A 105 13.96 -10.90 -1.23
N GLU A 106 14.21 -9.67 -0.81
CA GLU A 106 13.58 -9.06 0.36
C GLU A 106 12.06 -8.91 0.18
N ARG A 107 11.60 -8.51 -1.02
CA ARG A 107 10.16 -8.45 -1.31
C ARG A 107 9.51 -9.82 -1.29
N LEU A 108 10.17 -10.84 -1.83
CA LEU A 108 9.67 -12.21 -1.84
C LEU A 108 9.60 -12.78 -0.41
N ASP A 109 10.62 -12.51 0.40
CA ASP A 109 10.66 -12.89 1.80
C ASP A 109 9.54 -12.22 2.61
N LEU A 110 9.36 -10.91 2.43
CA LEU A 110 8.26 -10.16 3.05
C LEU A 110 6.90 -10.73 2.62
N LYS A 111 6.68 -10.94 1.32
CA LYS A 111 5.44 -11.57 0.80
C LYS A 111 5.19 -12.94 1.40
N LYS A 112 6.24 -13.76 1.55
CA LYS A 112 6.16 -15.08 2.19
C LYS A 112 5.78 -14.96 3.67
N ALA A 113 6.35 -14.00 4.39
CA ALA A 113 5.99 -13.72 5.77
C ALA A 113 4.52 -13.29 5.89
N PHE A 114 4.05 -12.33 5.10
CA PHE A 114 2.61 -11.96 5.07
C PHE A 114 1.72 -13.17 4.81
N LYS A 115 2.06 -14.00 3.81
CA LYS A 115 1.30 -15.20 3.46
C LYS A 115 1.23 -16.21 4.61
N LYS A 116 2.30 -16.37 5.40
CA LYS A 116 2.33 -17.26 6.58
C LYS A 116 1.27 -16.87 7.63
N PHE A 117 0.94 -15.58 7.72
CA PHE A 117 -0.08 -15.05 8.65
C PHE A 117 -1.44 -14.82 7.96
N GLY A 118 -1.65 -15.36 6.76
CA GLY A 118 -2.92 -15.25 6.06
C GLY A 118 -3.15 -13.91 5.36
N TYR A 119 -2.10 -13.17 5.03
CA TYR A 119 -2.19 -11.92 4.28
C TYR A 119 -1.51 -12.01 2.91
N TYR A 120 -2.03 -11.32 1.91
CA TYR A 120 -1.47 -11.25 0.57
C TYR A 120 -1.19 -9.81 0.17
N LEU A 121 0.06 -9.52 -0.20
CA LEU A 121 0.47 -8.22 -0.72
C LEU A 121 0.41 -8.18 -2.25
N ASN A 122 -0.22 -7.15 -2.80
CA ASN A 122 -0.29 -6.88 -4.23
C ASN A 122 0.18 -5.46 -4.55
N GLU A 123 1.01 -5.32 -5.58
CA GLU A 123 1.36 -4.00 -6.11
C GLU A 123 0.19 -3.48 -6.97
N TYR A 124 -0.19 -2.22 -6.79
CA TYR A 124 -1.26 -1.56 -7.56
C TYR A 124 -0.72 -0.29 -8.24
N GLY A 125 -0.97 -0.16 -9.55
CA GLY A 125 -0.57 0.98 -10.40
C GLY A 125 0.74 0.82 -11.16
#